data_AF-A0A8J7HB06-F1
#
_entry.id   AF-A0A8J7HB06-F1
#
_cell.length_a   1.000
_cell.length_b   1.000
_cell.length_c   1.000
_cell.angle_alpha   90.00
_cell.angle_beta   90.00
_cell.angle_gamma   90.00
#
_symmetry.space_group_name_H-M   'P 1'
#
loop_
_entity.id
_entity.type
_entity.pdbx_description
1 polymer ?
#
loop_
_entity_poly.entity_id
_entity_poly.type
_entity_poly.pdbx_seq_one_letter_code
_entity_poly.pdbx_strand_id
1 'polypeptide(L)' 'MTLLCACSAFQSKPMPLPPPTQQAQLIVYAQTSTLEKMGSISVNVRGSSDDADRAIQQKADAYGARYYTITLKQEH' A
#
# COMPACT_ATOMS: atom_id res chain seq x y z
N MET A 1 -44.64 -12.96 -1.18
CA MET A 1 -43.46 -12.45 -1.89
C MET A 1 -42.57 -11.78 -0.86
N THR A 2 -41.67 -12.55 -0.27
CA THR A 2 -40.83 -12.11 0.86
C THR A 2 -39.59 -11.45 0.28
N LEU A 3 -39.58 -10.11 0.25
CA LEU A 3 -38.39 -9.32 -0.05
C LEU A 3 -37.42 -9.44 1.12
N LEU A 4 -36.48 -10.40 1.05
CA LEU A 4 -35.28 -10.33 1.88
C LEU A 4 -34.36 -9.26 1.29
N CYS A 5 -34.62 -8.00 1.65
CA CYS A 5 -33.62 -6.95 1.58
C CYS A 5 -32.56 -7.22 2.66
N ALA A 6 -31.70 -8.21 2.44
CA ALA A 6 -30.45 -8.29 3.18
C ALA A 6 -29.55 -7.19 2.63
N CYS A 7 -29.64 -5.99 3.22
CA CYS A 7 -28.57 -5.01 3.16
C CYS A 7 -27.30 -5.68 3.70
N SER A 8 -26.48 -6.22 2.81
CA SER A 8 -25.06 -6.33 3.08
C SER A 8 -24.57 -4.89 3.18
N ALA A 9 -24.66 -4.32 4.39
CA ALA A 9 -23.94 -3.12 4.73
C ALA A 9 -22.47 -3.45 4.42
N PHE A 10 -21.99 -2.98 3.27
CA PHE A 10 -20.59 -2.78 3.02
C PHE A 10 -20.14 -1.90 4.18
N GLN A 11 -19.67 -2.53 5.26
CA GLN A 11 -18.97 -1.82 6.30
C GLN A 11 -17.71 -1.34 5.61
N SER A 12 -17.80 -0.14 5.04
CA SER A 12 -16.69 0.71 4.63
C SER A 12 -15.90 1.15 5.86
N LYS A 13 -15.72 0.25 6.85
CA LYS A 13 -14.75 0.45 7.91
C LYS A 13 -13.40 0.50 7.20
N PRO A 14 -12.71 1.63 7.24
CA PRO A 14 -11.39 1.71 6.65
C PRO A 14 -10.55 0.60 7.25
N MET A 15 -9.88 -0.17 6.38
CA MET A 15 -9.01 -1.24 6.83
C MET A 15 -7.96 -0.62 7.76
N PRO A 16 -7.78 -1.14 8.99
CA PRO A 16 -6.91 -0.50 9.96
C PRO A 16 -5.49 -0.43 9.39
N LEU A 17 -4.89 0.76 9.49
CA LEU A 17 -3.49 0.95 9.18
C LEU A 17 -2.63 0.32 10.29
N PRO A 18 -1.51 -0.33 9.94
CA PRO A 18 -0.55 -0.74 10.95
C PRO A 18 -0.03 0.50 11.70
N PRO A 19 0.36 0.37 12.98
CA PRO A 19 0.92 1.49 13.73
C PRO A 19 2.19 1.99 13.03
N PRO A 20 2.35 3.32 12.87
CA PRO A 20 3.40 3.88 12.05
C PRO A 20 4.77 3.67 12.70
N THR A 21 5.72 3.11 11.97
CA THR A 21 7.09 2.89 12.45
C THR A 21 8.05 3.99 11.97
N GLN A 22 9.34 3.87 12.30
CA GLN A 22 10.39 4.77 11.81
C GLN A 22 10.72 4.57 10.32
N GLN A 23 10.29 3.46 9.73
CA GLN A 23 10.51 3.15 8.32
C GLN A 23 9.15 3.12 7.62
N ALA A 24 9.13 3.38 6.32
CA ALA A 24 7.98 3.26 5.47
C ALA A 24 7.49 1.81 5.50
N GLN A 25 6.20 1.63 5.77
CA GLN A 25 5.60 0.30 5.84
C GLN A 25 4.83 -0.01 4.56
N LEU A 26 5.00 -1.24 4.05
CA LEU A 26 4.19 -1.74 2.96
C LEU A 26 2.75 -1.93 3.44
N ILE A 27 1.81 -1.29 2.74
CA ILE A 27 0.38 -1.42 2.97
C ILE A 27 -0.33 -1.89 1.70
N VAL A 28 -1.49 -2.52 1.87
CA VAL A 28 -2.36 -2.88 0.75
C VAL A 28 -3.16 -1.68 0.29
N TYR A 29 -3.60 -1.68 -0.97
CA TYR A 29 -4.40 -0.60 -1.54
C TYR A 29 -5.65 -0.26 -0.72
N ALA A 30 -6.33 -1.25 -0.12
CA ALA A 30 -7.50 -0.98 0.72
C ALA A 30 -7.20 -0.08 1.95
N GLN A 31 -5.97 -0.11 2.46
CA GLN A 31 -5.53 0.69 3.60
C GLN A 31 -5.16 2.13 3.20
N THR A 32 -5.01 2.45 1.91
CA THR A 32 -4.76 3.82 1.47
C THR A 32 -6.01 4.70 1.51
N SER A 33 -7.19 4.13 1.78
CA SER A 33 -8.48 4.84 1.73
C SER A 33 -8.57 6.06 2.63
N THR A 34 -7.78 6.12 3.70
CA THR A 34 -7.73 7.23 4.67
C THR A 34 -6.46 8.07 4.56
N LEU A 35 -5.60 7.78 3.57
CA LEU A 35 -4.30 8.43 3.40
C LEU A 35 -4.32 9.37 2.21
N GLU A 36 -3.61 10.49 2.35
CA GLU A 36 -3.30 11.36 1.21
C GLU A 36 -2.09 10.82 0.45
N LYS A 37 -2.19 10.79 -0.89
CA LYS A 37 -1.09 10.35 -1.73
C LYS A 37 -0.02 11.45 -1.81
N MET A 38 1.16 11.19 -1.24
CA MET A 38 2.30 12.11 -1.31
C MET A 38 2.98 12.17 -2.68
N GLY A 39 2.94 11.08 -3.45
CA GLY A 39 3.65 10.98 -4.73
C GLY A 39 3.70 9.55 -5.26
N SER A 40 4.44 9.37 -6.37
CA SER A 40 4.75 8.06 -6.94
C SER A 40 6.25 7.94 -7.14
N ILE A 41 6.82 6.83 -6.69
CA ILE A 41 8.23 6.51 -6.84
C ILE A 41 8.37 5.20 -7.62
N SER A 42 9.47 5.07 -8.37
CA SER A 42 9.84 3.85 -9.08
C SER A 42 11.31 3.57 -8.91
N VAL A 43 11.67 2.28 -8.95
CA VAL A 43 13.04 1.78 -8.90
C VAL A 43 13.27 0.85 -10.07
N ASN A 44 14.49 0.84 -10.60
CA ASN A 44 14.95 -0.16 -11.54
C ASN A 44 16.22 -0.75 -10.94
N VAL A 45 16.22 -2.06 -10.73
CA VAL A 45 17.35 -2.78 -10.12
C VAL A 45 17.80 -3.88 -11.06
N ARG A 46 19.11 -4.09 -11.15
CA ARG A 46 19.67 -5.31 -11.72
C ARG A 46 19.83 -6.30 -10.58
N GLY A 47 19.05 -7.37 -10.58
CA GLY A 47 19.03 -8.33 -9.48
C GLY A 47 17.70 -9.07 -9.44
N SER A 48 17.34 -9.54 -8.24
CA SER A 48 16.08 -10.24 -8.03
C SER A 48 14.94 -9.26 -7.73
N SER A 49 13.69 -9.71 -7.91
CA SER A 49 12.48 -9.08 -7.39
C SER A 49 12.65 -8.55 -5.96
N ASP A 50 13.30 -9.31 -5.09
CA ASP A 50 13.49 -8.97 -3.67
C ASP A 50 14.42 -7.76 -3.46
N ASP A 51 15.38 -7.54 -4.36
CA ASP A 51 16.18 -6.31 -4.37
C ASP A 51 15.35 -5.09 -4.75
N ALA A 52 14.33 -5.27 -5.61
CA ALA A 52 13.42 -4.19 -5.97
C ALA A 52 12.55 -3.78 -4.77
N ASP A 53 12.11 -4.74 -3.94
CA ASP A 53 11.34 -4.46 -2.73
C ASP A 53 12.18 -3.69 -1.69
N ARG A 54 13.45 -4.10 -1.50
CA ARG A 54 14.38 -3.35 -0.64
C ARG A 54 14.63 -1.94 -1.17
N ALA A 55 14.90 -1.80 -2.46
CA ALA A 55 15.19 -0.51 -3.07
C ALA A 55 14.00 0.45 -2.99
N ILE A 56 12.77 -0.04 -3.21
CA ILE A 56 11.57 0.82 -3.12
C ILE A 56 11.28 1.23 -1.68
N GLN A 57 11.49 0.35 -0.69
CA GLN A 57 11.36 0.68 0.73
C GLN A 57 12.35 1.77 1.13
N GLN A 58 13.65 1.60 0.83
CA GLN A 58 14.67 2.61 1.13
C GLN A 58 14.38 3.96 0.47
N LYS A 59 13.85 3.93 -0.77
CA LYS A 59 13.45 5.16 -1.47
C LYS A 59 12.23 5.81 -0.83
N ALA A 60 11.26 5.03 -0.33
CA ALA A 60 10.12 5.53 0.43
C ALA A 60 10.56 6.16 1.77
N ASP A 61 11.52 5.54 2.46
CA ASP A 61 12.14 6.07 3.68
C ASP A 61 12.81 7.42 3.43
N ALA A 62 13.66 7.49 2.41
CA ALA A 62 14.36 8.72 2.03
C ALA A 62 13.40 9.84 1.59
N TYR A 63 12.22 9.48 1.07
CA TYR A 63 11.15 10.40 0.70
C TYR A 63 10.32 10.86 1.92
N GLY A 64 10.57 10.31 3.10
CA GLY A 64 9.82 10.61 4.33
C GLY A 64 8.42 9.99 4.36
N ALA A 65 8.18 8.94 3.58
CA ALA A 65 6.90 8.24 3.56
C ALA A 65 6.71 7.43 4.84
N ARG A 66 5.52 7.51 5.46
CA ARG A 66 5.14 6.58 6.54
C ARG A 66 4.65 5.24 6.01
N TYR A 67 4.02 5.27 4.84
CA TYR A 67 3.45 4.10 4.18
C TYR A 67 3.74 4.14 2.68
N TYR A 68 3.89 2.97 2.08
CA TYR A 68 3.99 2.83 0.63
C TYR A 68 3.19 1.61 0.16
N THR A 69 2.80 1.61 -1.10
CA THR A 69 2.16 0.45 -1.74
C THR A 69 2.81 0.21 -3.09
N ILE A 70 3.02 -1.06 -3.42
CA ILE A 70 3.59 -1.46 -4.71
C ILE A 70 2.44 -1.73 -5.66
N THR A 71 2.22 -0.83 -6.61
CA THR A 71 1.12 -0.95 -7.59
C THR A 71 1.48 -1.83 -8.77
N LEU A 72 2.77 -1.89 -9.12
CA LEU A 72 3.30 -2.69 -10.20
C LEU A 72 4.70 -3.15 -9.85
N LYS A 73 4.94 -4.45 -10.06
CA LYS A 73 6.25 -5.06 -10.00
C LYS A 73 6.39 -5.97 -11.20
N GLN A 74 7.47 -5.82 -11.94
CA GLN A 74 7.75 -6.56 -13.15
C GLN A 74 9.21 -6.95 -13.20
N GLU A 75 9.46 -8.18 -13.65
CA GLU A 75 10.79 -8.73 -13.89
C GLU A 75 10.95 -8.84 -15.42
N HIS A 76 12.14 -8.53 -15.93
CA HIS A 76 12.46 -8.61 -17.36
C HIS A 76 13.45 -9.74 -17.61
#